data_AF-A0A1S8ZQM7-F1
#
_entry.id   AF-A0A1S8ZQM7-F1
#
_cell.length_a   1.000
_cell.length_b   1.000
_cell.length_c   1.000
_cell.angle_alpha   90.00
_cell.angle_beta   90.00
_cell.angle_gamma   90.00
#
_symmetry.space_group_name_H-M   'P 1'
#
loop_
_entity.id
_entity.type
_entity.pdbx_description
1 polymer ?
#
loop_
_entity_poly.entity_id
_entity_poly.type
_entity_poly.pdbx_seq_one_letter_code
_entity_poly.pdbx_strand_id
1 'polypeptide(L)'
;MDYSTKELFYYLNKSISNNVSYRELSNLCLTLFCTCSILPERFEKAIITKEKLALLFSKIAKEKNIVSYPPTASFYGASFHNTHNEGHWLEVMASALKLAREPNIEEAKSLLV
;
A
#
# COMPACT_ATOMS: atom_id res chain seq x y z
N MET A 1 -7.57 8.39 12.30
CA MET A 1 -6.81 7.13 12.43
C MET A 1 -6.70 6.80 13.91
N ASP A 2 -7.09 5.59 14.28
CA ASP A 2 -6.86 5.05 15.63
C ASP A 2 -5.36 4.80 15.89
N TYR A 3 -5.03 4.37 17.11
CA TYR A 3 -3.65 4.20 17.54
C TYR A 3 -2.90 3.15 16.70
N SER A 4 -3.48 1.97 16.47
CA SER A 4 -2.82 0.91 15.70
C SER A 4 -2.58 1.31 14.24
N THR A 5 -3.52 2.03 13.63
CA THR A 5 -3.36 2.57 12.28
C THR A 5 -2.24 3.62 12.23
N LYS A 6 -2.11 4.49 13.25
CA LYS A 6 -1.01 5.47 13.32
C LYS A 6 0.36 4.81 13.49
N GLU A 7 0.45 3.80 14.35
CA GLU A 7 1.69 3.02 14.55
C GLU A 7 2.11 2.32 13.24
N LEU A 8 1.17 1.69 12.54
CA LEU A 8 1.45 1.05 11.25
C LEU A 8 1.89 2.08 10.21
N PHE A 9 1.24 3.25 10.14
CA PHE A 9 1.69 4.34 9.28
C PHE A 9 3.15 4.71 9.54
N TYR A 10 3.48 4.95 10.82
CA TYR A 10 4.82 5.38 11.19
C TYR A 10 5.86 4.33 10.82
N TYR A 11 5.58 3.06 11.13
CA TYR A 11 6.44 1.94 10.76
C TYR A 11 6.67 1.87 9.25
N LEU A 12 5.60 1.78 8.46
CA LEU A 12 5.71 1.69 7.00
C LEU A 12 6.43 2.90 6.40
N ASN A 13 6.06 4.11 6.81
CA ASN A 13 6.66 5.34 6.28
C ASN A 13 8.16 5.46 6.62
N LYS A 14 8.60 4.85 7.72
CA LYS A 14 10.02 4.79 8.12
C LYS A 14 10.80 3.70 7.39
N SER A 15 10.24 2.51 7.25
CA SER A 15 10.92 1.39 6.56
C SER A 15 11.05 1.61 5.05
N ILE A 16 10.04 2.24 4.44
CA ILE A 16 10.03 2.45 2.98
C ILE A 16 10.97 3.59 2.59
N SER A 17 11.87 3.32 1.63
CA SER A 17 12.78 4.31 1.05
C SER A 17 12.04 5.51 0.42
N ASN A 18 12.64 6.69 0.45
CA ASN A 18 12.10 7.88 -0.21
C ASN A 18 12.12 7.79 -1.75
N ASN A 19 12.91 6.87 -2.31
CA ASN A 19 12.99 6.64 -3.76
C ASN A 19 12.10 5.47 -4.21
N VAL A 20 11.16 5.01 -3.37
CA VAL A 20 10.25 3.92 -3.72
C VAL A 20 9.46 4.26 -4.98
N SER A 21 9.39 3.32 -5.91
CA SER A 21 8.59 3.47 -7.11
C SER A 21 7.11 3.24 -6.82
N TYR A 22 6.25 3.75 -7.71
CA TYR A 22 4.82 3.46 -7.66
C TYR A 22 4.55 1.94 -7.65
N ARG A 23 5.24 1.18 -8.50
CA ARG A 23 5.03 -0.27 -8.63
C ARG A 23 5.35 -1.01 -7.33
N GLU A 24 6.49 -0.69 -6.70
CA GLU A 24 6.90 -1.27 -5.42
C GLU A 24 5.87 -0.95 -4.33
N LEU A 25 5.41 0.29 -4.27
CA LEU A 25 4.41 0.72 -3.29
C LEU A 25 3.04 0.05 -3.53
N SER A 26 2.60 -0.10 -4.79
CA SER A 26 1.40 -0.85 -5.16
C SER A 26 1.52 -2.33 -4.82
N ASN A 27 2.69 -2.95 -5.05
CA ASN A 27 2.94 -4.34 -4.69
C ASN A 27 2.87 -4.54 -3.16
N LEU A 28 3.43 -3.61 -2.38
CA LEU A 28 3.33 -3.66 -0.92
C LEU A 28 1.88 -3.48 -0.43
N CYS A 29 1.13 -2.54 -1.03
CA CYS A 29 -0.29 -2.34 -0.70
C CYS A 29 -1.11 -3.62 -0.96
N LEU A 30 -0.92 -4.22 -2.14
CA LEU A 30 -1.54 -5.49 -2.50
C LEU A 30 -1.14 -6.61 -1.56
N THR A 31 0.15 -6.72 -1.23
CA THR A 31 0.64 -7.75 -0.31
C THR A 31 -0.05 -7.64 1.04
N LEU A 32 -0.10 -6.44 1.63
CA LEU A 32 -0.71 -6.21 2.94
C LEU A 32 -2.23 -6.40 2.93
N PHE A 33 -2.88 -6.21 1.79
CA PHE A 33 -4.29 -6.55 1.61
C PHE A 33 -4.53 -8.06 1.61
N CYS A 34 -3.64 -8.83 0.97
CA CYS A 34 -3.73 -10.29 0.89
C CYS A 34 -3.24 -10.99 2.16
N THR A 35 -2.19 -10.48 2.80
CA THR A 35 -1.56 -11.09 3.97
C THR A 35 -0.79 -10.07 4.81
N CYS A 36 -0.95 -10.16 6.13
CA CYS A 36 -0.16 -9.37 7.08
C CYS A 36 1.11 -10.09 7.58
N SER A 37 1.41 -11.29 7.06
CA SER A 37 2.54 -12.12 7.51
C SER A 37 3.93 -11.50 7.32
N ILE A 38 4.03 -10.47 6.48
CA ILE A 38 5.27 -9.72 6.26
C ILE A 38 5.51 -8.61 7.29
N LEU A 39 4.51 -8.32 8.13
CA LEU A 39 4.61 -7.31 9.18
C LEU A 39 5.20 -7.91 10.47
N PRO A 40 5.88 -7.10 11.29
CA PRO A 40 6.29 -7.51 12.64
C PRO A 40 5.11 -7.99 13.51
N GLU A 41 5.36 -8.97 14.39
CA GLU A 41 4.36 -9.63 15.26
C GLU A 41 3.51 -8.64 16.07
N ARG A 42 4.06 -7.48 16.47
CA ARG A 42 3.30 -6.42 17.16
C ARG A 42 2.07 -5.90 16.39
N PHE A 43 2.00 -6.13 15.08
CA PHE A 43 0.87 -5.77 14.23
C PHE A 43 -0.09 -6.93 13.95
N GLU A 44 0.18 -8.14 14.41
CA GLU A 44 -0.64 -9.33 14.13
C GLU A 44 -2.09 -9.18 14.64
N LYS A 45 -2.26 -8.50 15.78
CA LYS A 45 -3.57 -8.21 16.38
C LYS A 45 -4.22 -6.93 15.84
N ALA A 46 -3.56 -6.20 14.95
CA ALA A 46 -4.11 -4.95 14.41
C ALA A 46 -5.22 -5.27 13.40
N ILE A 47 -6.42 -4.74 13.65
CA ILE A 47 -7.51 -4.81 12.66
C ILE A 47 -7.21 -3.81 11.55
N ILE A 48 -6.68 -4.33 10.43
CA ILE A 48 -6.36 -3.57 9.22
C ILE A 48 -7.48 -3.84 8.20
N THR A 49 -8.41 -2.90 8.07
CA THR A 49 -9.42 -2.96 7.00
C THR A 49 -8.83 -2.40 5.70
N LYS A 50 -9.44 -2.72 4.56
CA LYS A 50 -9.03 -2.16 3.27
C LYS A 50 -9.10 -0.62 3.25
N GLU A 51 -10.09 -0.01 3.89
CA GLU A 51 -10.22 1.46 3.98
C GLU A 51 -9.07 2.07 4.77
N LYS A 52 -8.68 1.42 5.89
CA LYS A 52 -7.50 1.84 6.66
C LYS A 52 -6.24 1.72 5.83
N LEU A 53 -6.07 0.62 5.11
CA LEU A 53 -4.90 0.39 4.25
C LEU A 53 -4.84 1.42 3.11
N ALA A 54 -5.98 1.71 2.47
CA ALA A 54 -6.06 2.72 1.42
C ALA A 54 -5.69 4.13 1.92
N LEU A 55 -6.17 4.50 3.11
CA LEU A 55 -5.80 5.76 3.78
C LEU A 55 -4.32 5.81 4.17
N LEU A 56 -3.74 4.69 4.61
CA LEU A 56 -2.32 4.61 4.92
C LEU A 56 -1.48 4.86 3.67
N PHE A 57 -1.78 4.15 2.60
CA PHE A 57 -1.02 4.24 1.36
C PHE A 57 -1.21 5.57 0.63
N SER A 58 -2.38 6.21 0.73
CA SER A 58 -2.58 7.56 0.18
C SER A 58 -1.68 8.60 0.87
N LYS A 59 -1.51 8.47 2.19
CA LYS A 59 -0.58 9.31 2.97
C LYS A 59 0.87 9.00 2.67
N ILE A 60 1.26 7.72 2.67
CA ILE A 60 2.63 7.31 2.34
C ILE A 60 3.00 7.78 0.93
N ALA A 61 2.12 7.61 -0.04
CA ALA A 61 2.36 8.07 -1.41
C ALA A 61 2.63 9.58 -1.48
N LYS A 62 1.92 10.37 -0.68
CA LYS A 62 2.16 11.81 -0.55
C LYS A 62 3.52 12.10 0.10
N GLU A 63 3.85 11.44 1.21
CA GLU A 63 5.15 11.61 1.91
C GLU A 63 6.34 11.20 1.03
N LYS A 64 6.18 10.16 0.20
CA LYS A 64 7.18 9.65 -0.73
C LYS A 64 7.17 10.35 -2.08
N ASN A 65 6.37 11.42 -2.25
CA ASN A 65 6.24 12.18 -3.49
C ASN A 65 5.96 11.31 -4.72
N ILE A 66 5.14 10.27 -4.57
CA ILE A 66 4.69 9.45 -5.69
C ILE A 66 3.90 10.33 -6.66
N VAL A 67 4.18 10.19 -7.95
CA VAL A 67 3.47 10.90 -9.03
C VAL A 67 1.96 10.68 -8.89
N SER A 68 1.17 11.75 -9.00
CA SER A 68 -0.28 11.69 -8.76
C SER A 68 -1.03 10.79 -9.74
N TYR A 69 -0.62 10.73 -11.01
CA TYR A 69 -1.24 9.90 -12.06
C TYR A 69 -0.17 9.16 -12.86
N PRO A 70 0.46 8.12 -12.30
CA PRO A 70 1.50 7.39 -13.00
C PRO A 70 0.86 6.54 -14.11
N PRO A 71 1.45 6.46 -15.32
CA PRO A 71 0.89 5.68 -16.43
C PRO A 71 0.65 4.19 -16.07
N THR A 72 1.51 3.64 -15.21
CA THR A 72 1.44 2.28 -14.70
C THR A 72 0.24 2.00 -13.78
N ALA A 73 -0.49 3.03 -13.33
CA ALA A 73 -1.72 2.84 -12.54
C ALA A 73 -2.82 2.08 -13.31
N SER A 74 -2.76 2.11 -14.65
CA SER A 74 -3.68 1.37 -15.52
C SER A 74 -3.59 -0.14 -15.31
N PHE A 75 -2.42 -0.65 -14.95
CA PHE A 75 -2.19 -2.06 -14.63
C PHE A 75 -3.06 -2.55 -13.46
N TYR A 76 -3.41 -1.64 -12.55
CA TYR A 76 -4.24 -1.88 -11.37
C TYR A 76 -5.67 -1.35 -11.51
N GLY A 77 -6.06 -0.81 -12.69
CA GLY A 77 -7.36 -0.18 -12.89
C GLY A 77 -7.53 1.18 -12.18
N ALA A 78 -6.44 1.78 -11.67
CA ALA A 78 -6.49 2.95 -10.78
C ALA A 78 -6.15 4.28 -11.49
N SER A 79 -6.07 4.31 -12.83
CA SER A 79 -5.60 5.48 -13.61
C SER A 79 -6.43 6.76 -13.42
N PHE A 80 -7.70 6.63 -13.06
CA PHE A 80 -8.62 7.77 -12.90
C PHE A 80 -8.61 8.35 -11.49
N HIS A 81 -7.76 7.84 -10.60
CA HIS A 81 -7.67 8.29 -9.22
C HIS A 81 -6.26 8.81 -8.93
N ASN A 82 -6.17 9.93 -8.22
CA ASN A 82 -4.90 10.47 -7.74
C ASN A 82 -4.30 9.53 -6.69
N THR A 83 -3.01 9.18 -6.81
CA THR A 83 -2.27 8.34 -5.84
C THR A 83 -2.27 8.90 -4.42
N HIS A 84 -2.54 10.18 -4.21
CA HIS A 84 -2.65 10.79 -2.88
C HIS A 84 -4.06 10.67 -2.26
N ASN A 85 -4.99 10.04 -2.98
CA ASN A 85 -6.37 9.81 -2.54
C ASN A 85 -6.61 8.34 -2.18
N GLU A 86 -7.49 8.11 -1.21
CA GLU A 86 -7.87 6.75 -0.77
C GLU A 86 -8.42 5.89 -1.91
N GLY A 87 -9.26 6.47 -2.78
CA GLY A 87 -9.90 5.75 -3.89
C GLY A 87 -8.91 5.07 -4.83
N HIS A 88 -7.72 5.64 -5.01
CA HIS A 88 -6.68 5.02 -5.84
C HIS A 88 -6.23 3.67 -5.27
N TRP A 89 -5.95 3.63 -3.96
CA TRP A 89 -5.45 2.43 -3.30
C TRP A 89 -6.54 1.37 -3.09
N LEU A 90 -7.80 1.79 -2.98
CA LEU A 90 -8.94 0.88 -3.06
C LEU A 90 -9.01 0.15 -4.42
N GLU A 91 -8.80 0.86 -5.53
CA GLU A 91 -8.72 0.22 -6.85
C GLU A 91 -7.48 -0.67 -7.00
N VAL A 92 -6.33 -0.24 -6.47
CA VAL A 92 -5.12 -1.08 -6.41
C VAL A 92 -5.42 -2.42 -5.72
N MET A 93 -6.01 -2.41 -4.52
CA MET A 93 -6.38 -3.65 -3.84
C MET A 93 -7.45 -4.45 -4.59
N ALA A 94 -8.45 -3.77 -5.15
CA ALA A 94 -9.52 -4.42 -5.90
C ALA A 94 -9.00 -5.15 -7.15
N SER A 95 -7.85 -4.76 -7.70
CA SER A 95 -7.20 -5.45 -8.81
C SER A 95 -6.85 -6.91 -8.50
N ALA A 96 -6.58 -7.26 -7.23
CA ALA A 96 -6.36 -8.65 -6.81
C ALA A 96 -7.59 -9.52 -7.11
N LEU A 97 -8.78 -8.96 -6.89
CA LEU A 97 -10.06 -9.66 -7.06
C LEU A 97 -10.58 -9.56 -8.50
N LYS A 98 -10.49 -8.38 -9.11
CA LYS A 98 -11.05 -8.08 -10.45
C LYS A 98 -10.18 -8.62 -11.58
N LEU A 99 -8.86 -8.61 -11.39
CA LEU A 99 -7.87 -8.90 -12.44
C LEU A 99 -6.96 -10.08 -12.07
N ALA A 100 -7.28 -10.82 -10.99
CA ALA A 100 -6.48 -11.92 -10.46
C ALA A 100 -4.99 -11.56 -10.28
N ARG A 101 -4.71 -10.34 -9.78
CA ARG A 101 -3.34 -9.87 -9.52
C ARG A 101 -2.82 -10.46 -8.23
N GLU A 102 -1.77 -11.27 -8.35
CA GLU A 102 -1.03 -11.78 -7.21
C GLU A 102 0.14 -10.86 -6.86
N PRO A 103 0.31 -10.50 -5.58
CA PRO A 103 1.45 -9.70 -5.14
C PRO A 103 2.74 -10.54 -5.14
N ASN A 104 3.87 -9.89 -5.42
CA ASN A 104 5.19 -10.44 -5.17
C ASN A 104 5.57 -10.23 -3.69
N ILE A 105 5.35 -11.25 -2.88
CA ILE A 105 5.54 -11.20 -1.42
C ILE A 105 7.01 -10.91 -1.05
N GLU A 106 7.98 -11.49 -1.76
CA GLU A 106 9.41 -11.30 -1.44
C GLU A 106 9.89 -9.89 -1.78
N GLU A 107 9.43 -9.32 -2.90
CA GLU A 107 9.67 -7.90 -3.23
C GLU A 107 9.06 -6.97 -2.16
N ALA A 108 7.84 -7.26 -1.69
CA ALA A 108 7.20 -6.48 -0.64
C ALA A 108 7.95 -6.56 0.71
N LYS A 109 8.43 -7.75 1.10
CA LYS A 109 9.27 -7.92 2.30
C LYS A 109 10.55 -7.10 2.22
N SER A 110 11.19 -7.03 1.05
CA SER A 110 12.45 -6.29 0.88
C SER A 110 12.33 -4.78 1.13
N LEU A 111 11.10 -4.22 1.08
CA LEU A 111 10.82 -2.82 1.41
C LEU A 111 10.67 -2.55 2.91
N LEU A 112 10.54 -3.60 3.71
CA LEU A 112 10.33 -3.54 5.15
C LEU A 112 11.63 -3.90 5.87
N VAL A 113 12.52 -2.92 6.01
CA VAL A 113 13.75 -3.00 6.81
C VAL A 113 13.50 -2.59 8.25
#